data_AF-A0A7J9KSJ5-F1
#
_entry.id   AF-A0A7J9KSJ5-F1
#
_cell.length_a   1.000
_cell.length_b   1.000
_cell.length_c   1.000
_cell.angle_alpha   90.00
_cell.angle_beta   90.00
_cell.angle_gamma   90.00
#
_symmetry.space_group_name_H-M   'P 1'
#
loop_
_entity.id
_entity.type
_entity.pdbx_description
1 polymer ?
#
loop_
_entity_poly.entity_id
_entity_poly.type
_entity_poly.pdbx_seq_one_letter_code
_entity_poly.pdbx_strand_id
1 'polypeptide(L)'
;CRSSIILNRLASQASLNLNVPPPWSGCFWDRTHCVTTDSKFQCATADCGSGQITCNGGGAIPPASLIEFTLGPNNGKDFYDISLVDGFNLPLSVTPHGRLLGCNTTSCAADVNTVCPLELQVKGLGGGVIACKRACLAFKQPQYCCTGAYNSPVTCQPTKYSKIFKSQCPQAYSYAYDDKTSTFTCTGGANYLVTFCP
;
A
#
# COMPACT_ATOMS: atom_id res chain seq x y z
N CYS A 1 -2.98 -2.36 -8.08
CA CYS A 1 -3.56 -3.67 -7.71
C CYS A 1 -4.32 -4.34 -8.87
N ARG A 2 -3.85 -5.49 -9.37
CA ARG A 2 -4.56 -6.28 -10.41
C ARG A 2 -5.47 -7.38 -9.84
N SER A 3 -5.19 -7.84 -8.62
CA SER A 3 -5.99 -8.80 -7.86
C SER A 3 -5.96 -8.43 -6.38
N SER A 4 -7.09 -8.54 -5.70
CA SER A 4 -7.25 -8.30 -4.26
C SER A 4 -7.87 -9.52 -3.60
N ILE A 5 -7.26 -10.04 -2.54
CA ILE A 5 -7.78 -11.19 -1.80
C ILE A 5 -8.66 -10.70 -0.66
N ILE A 6 -9.73 -11.45 -0.40
CA ILE A 6 -10.78 -11.09 0.55
C ILE A 6 -10.22 -11.18 1.97
N LEU A 7 -10.23 -10.05 2.68
CA LEU A 7 -9.97 -10.02 4.12
C LEU A 7 -11.27 -9.75 4.87
N ASN A 8 -11.57 -10.61 5.84
CA ASN A 8 -12.61 -10.38 6.84
C ASN A 8 -12.24 -9.20 7.75
N ARG A 9 -13.18 -8.79 8.60
CA ARG A 9 -12.89 -7.82 9.68
C ARG A 9 -11.82 -8.40 10.61
N LEU A 10 -10.68 -7.73 10.71
CA LEU A 10 -9.61 -8.06 11.65
C LEU A 10 -9.75 -7.18 12.89
N ALA A 11 -9.95 -7.79 14.06
CA ALA A 11 -9.92 -7.05 15.33
C ALA A 11 -8.46 -6.70 15.69
N SER A 12 -8.27 -5.73 16.58
CA SER A 12 -6.92 -5.43 17.11
C SER A 12 -6.27 -6.70 17.66
N GLN A 13 -5.00 -6.93 17.31
CA GLN A 13 -4.20 -8.12 17.67
C GLN A 13 -4.71 -9.45 17.11
N ALA A 14 -5.76 -9.46 16.28
CA ALA A 14 -6.20 -10.68 15.60
C ALA A 14 -5.33 -10.96 14.37
N SER A 15 -5.29 -12.23 13.97
CA SER A 15 -4.58 -12.69 12.78
C SER A 15 -5.49 -13.58 11.93
N LEU A 16 -5.25 -13.59 10.63
CA LEU A 16 -5.91 -14.49 9.68
C LEU A 16 -4.86 -15.05 8.74
N ASN A 17 -4.99 -16.33 8.41
CA ASN A 17 -4.15 -16.98 7.40
C ASN A 17 -4.90 -17.03 6.07
N LEU A 18 -4.20 -16.70 4.99
CA LEU A 18 -4.70 -16.78 3.63
C LEU A 18 -3.78 -17.68 2.80
N ASN A 19 -4.38 -18.56 2.01
CA ASN A 19 -3.65 -19.40 1.07
C ASN A 19 -3.73 -18.77 -0.33
N VAL A 20 -2.57 -18.44 -0.89
CA VAL A 20 -2.45 -17.80 -2.21
C VAL A 20 -1.58 -18.67 -3.11
N PRO A 21 -2.16 -19.43 -4.06
CA PRO A 21 -1.36 -20.32 -4.90
C PRO A 21 -0.53 -19.51 -5.92
N PRO A 22 0.77 -19.81 -6.08
CA PRO A 22 1.55 -19.25 -7.19
C PRO A 22 1.16 -19.92 -8.53
N PRO A 23 1.28 -19.21 -9.67
CA PRO A 23 1.68 -17.81 -9.78
C PRO A 23 0.54 -16.87 -9.37
N TRP A 24 0.88 -15.81 -8.64
CA TRP A 24 -0.11 -14.78 -8.26
C TRP A 24 0.50 -13.40 -8.27
N SER A 25 -0.23 -12.41 -8.74
CA SER A 25 0.15 -11.00 -8.64
C SER A 25 -1.06 -10.19 -8.18
N GLY A 26 -0.85 -9.40 -7.14
CA GLY A 26 -1.91 -8.65 -6.50
C GLY A 26 -1.39 -7.83 -5.33
N CYS A 27 -2.33 -7.35 -4.52
CA CYS A 27 -1.99 -6.50 -3.39
C CYS A 27 -2.92 -6.71 -2.20
N PHE A 28 -2.49 -6.19 -1.06
CA PHE A 28 -3.26 -6.08 0.17
C PHE A 28 -3.24 -4.63 0.65
N TRP A 29 -4.32 -4.24 1.32
CA TRP A 29 -4.47 -2.97 2.03
C TRP A 29 -5.45 -3.18 3.18
N ASP A 30 -5.50 -2.23 4.11
CA ASP A 30 -6.50 -2.22 5.16
C ASP A 30 -7.35 -0.95 5.10
N ARG A 31 -8.61 -1.10 5.50
CA ARG A 31 -9.62 -0.03 5.52
C ARG A 31 -9.85 0.41 6.96
N THR A 32 -9.83 1.72 7.20
CA THR A 32 -10.04 2.26 8.55
C THR A 32 -11.31 3.11 8.66
N HIS A 33 -11.82 3.21 9.89
CA HIS A 33 -13.04 3.95 10.23
C HIS A 33 -14.26 3.48 9.42
N CYS A 34 -14.45 2.16 9.36
CA CYS A 34 -15.55 1.55 8.64
C CYS A 34 -16.84 1.54 9.46
N VAL A 35 -17.95 1.82 8.79
CA VAL A 35 -19.31 1.80 9.33
C VAL A 35 -20.25 1.09 8.37
N THR A 36 -21.29 0.48 8.93
CA THR A 36 -22.42 -0.01 8.13
C THR A 36 -23.59 0.93 8.34
N THR A 37 -24.02 1.61 7.28
CA THR A 37 -25.18 2.51 7.29
C THR A 37 -26.10 2.09 6.15
N ASP A 38 -27.40 1.94 6.43
CA ASP A 38 -28.41 1.51 5.44
C ASP A 38 -28.01 0.24 4.67
N SER A 39 -27.50 -0.76 5.40
CA SER A 39 -26.97 -2.03 4.86
C SER A 39 -25.79 -1.90 3.88
N LYS A 40 -25.16 -0.72 3.80
CA LYS A 40 -23.93 -0.48 3.03
C LYS A 40 -22.74 -0.35 3.96
N PHE A 41 -21.72 -1.17 3.72
CA PHE A 41 -20.43 -1.06 4.39
C PHE A 41 -19.56 -0.04 3.67
N GLN A 42 -19.06 0.96 4.40
CA GLN A 42 -18.25 2.05 3.89
C GLN A 42 -17.13 2.40 4.88
N CYS A 43 -15.97 2.78 4.38
CA CYS A 43 -14.82 3.17 5.18
C CYS A 43 -14.33 4.58 4.85
N ALA A 44 -13.79 5.29 5.85
CA ALA A 44 -13.27 6.64 5.61
C ALA A 44 -11.94 6.63 4.85
N THR A 45 -11.16 5.55 4.94
CA THR A 45 -9.89 5.39 4.20
C THR A 45 -9.84 4.05 3.49
N ALA A 46 -9.20 4.06 2.31
CA ALA A 46 -8.96 2.89 1.46
C ALA A 46 -10.20 2.04 1.12
N ASP A 47 -11.39 2.63 1.19
CA ASP A 47 -12.65 1.97 0.82
C ASP A 47 -12.57 1.41 -0.60
N CYS A 48 -13.25 0.30 -0.87
CA CYS A 48 -13.20 -0.33 -2.18
C CYS A 48 -14.49 -0.17 -3.00
N GLY A 49 -15.43 0.65 -2.52
CA GLY A 49 -16.63 1.07 -3.24
C GLY A 49 -17.68 -0.02 -3.44
N SER A 50 -17.48 -1.22 -2.91
CA SER A 50 -18.39 -2.36 -3.11
C SER A 50 -19.70 -2.24 -2.30
N GLY A 51 -19.73 -1.38 -1.27
CA GLY A 51 -20.80 -1.34 -0.29
C GLY A 51 -20.86 -2.57 0.62
N GLN A 52 -19.84 -3.43 0.57
CA GLN A 52 -19.75 -4.70 1.31
C GLN A 52 -18.40 -4.83 2.00
N ILE A 53 -18.31 -5.75 2.97
CA ILE A 53 -17.01 -6.12 3.55
C ILE A 53 -16.09 -6.67 2.44
N THR A 54 -16.61 -7.51 1.54
CA THR A 54 -15.86 -8.02 0.40
C THR A 54 -15.70 -6.94 -0.68
N CYS A 55 -14.48 -6.80 -1.22
CA CYS A 55 -14.20 -5.79 -2.26
C CYS A 55 -14.61 -6.22 -3.68
N ASN A 56 -14.97 -7.48 -3.90
CA ASN A 56 -15.50 -7.99 -5.17
C ASN A 56 -14.63 -7.64 -6.40
N GLY A 57 -13.30 -7.69 -6.23
CA GLY A 57 -12.32 -7.33 -7.26
C GLY A 57 -12.02 -5.83 -7.38
N GLY A 58 -12.73 -4.98 -6.63
CA GLY A 58 -12.44 -3.55 -6.53
C GLY A 58 -11.13 -3.29 -5.77
N GLY A 59 -10.34 -2.34 -6.24
CA GLY A 59 -9.15 -1.84 -5.54
C GLY A 59 -9.50 -0.80 -4.47
N ALA A 60 -8.52 -0.49 -3.62
CA ALA A 60 -8.63 0.63 -2.69
C ALA A 60 -8.86 1.95 -3.45
N ILE A 61 -9.76 2.78 -2.95
CA ILE A 61 -9.87 4.19 -3.33
C ILE A 61 -8.78 4.94 -2.57
N PRO A 62 -7.79 5.55 -3.26
CA PRO A 62 -6.70 6.29 -2.62
C PRO A 62 -7.21 7.46 -1.75
N PRO A 63 -6.53 7.81 -0.64
CA PRO A 63 -5.23 7.29 -0.23
C PRO A 63 -5.24 5.92 0.47
N ALA A 64 -4.29 5.08 0.11
CA ALA A 64 -4.10 3.75 0.71
C ALA A 64 -2.62 3.36 0.69
N SER A 65 -2.11 2.92 1.84
CA SER A 65 -0.85 2.19 1.90
C SER A 65 -1.07 0.79 1.33
N LEU A 66 -0.24 0.35 0.38
CA LEU A 66 -0.38 -0.96 -0.27
C LEU A 66 0.79 -1.87 0.07
N ILE A 67 0.51 -3.17 0.14
CA ILE A 67 1.53 -4.21 0.01
C ILE A 67 1.29 -4.90 -1.32
N GLU A 68 2.30 -4.94 -2.17
CA GLU A 68 2.22 -5.55 -3.50
C GLU A 68 3.05 -6.83 -3.52
N PHE A 69 2.54 -7.85 -4.20
CA PHE A 69 3.20 -9.15 -4.34
C PHE A 69 3.14 -9.60 -5.80
N THR A 70 4.21 -10.28 -6.22
CA THR A 70 4.25 -11.15 -7.39
C THR A 70 4.95 -12.45 -6.98
N LEU A 71 4.15 -13.49 -6.77
CA LEU A 71 4.57 -14.79 -6.24
C LEU A 71 4.85 -15.79 -7.37
N GLY A 72 5.96 -16.51 -7.26
CA GLY A 72 6.38 -17.57 -8.14
C GLY A 72 6.73 -17.22 -9.60
N PRO A 73 7.08 -15.97 -10.00
CA PRO A 73 7.58 -15.77 -11.37
C PRO A 73 8.91 -16.53 -11.57
N ASN A 74 9.17 -16.97 -12.82
CA ASN A 74 10.43 -17.50 -13.35
C ASN A 74 11.41 -18.07 -12.30
N ASN A 75 11.30 -19.37 -12.01
CA ASN A 75 12.12 -20.12 -11.04
C ASN A 75 11.79 -19.93 -9.55
N GLY A 76 10.55 -19.54 -9.23
CA GLY A 76 10.08 -19.51 -7.83
C GLY A 76 10.65 -18.34 -7.01
N LYS A 77 10.97 -17.23 -7.68
CA LYS A 77 11.48 -16.00 -7.06
C LYS A 77 10.35 -15.00 -6.91
N ASP A 78 9.88 -14.79 -5.68
CA ASP A 78 8.85 -13.81 -5.38
C ASP A 78 9.42 -12.39 -5.39
N PHE A 79 8.55 -11.43 -5.69
CA PHE A 79 8.78 -9.99 -5.54
C PHE A 79 7.70 -9.42 -4.63
N TYR A 80 8.09 -8.54 -3.71
CA TYR A 80 7.16 -7.84 -2.83
C TYR A 80 7.69 -6.47 -2.45
N ASP A 81 6.76 -5.60 -2.09
CA ASP A 81 7.08 -4.24 -1.67
C ASP A 81 5.94 -3.63 -0.86
N ILE A 82 6.26 -2.52 -0.20
CA ILE A 82 5.28 -1.58 0.35
C ILE A 82 5.24 -0.38 -0.59
N SER A 83 4.04 0.03 -0.97
CA SER A 83 3.81 1.07 -1.94
C SER A 83 2.94 2.17 -1.35
N LEU A 84 3.51 3.38 -1.28
CA LEU A 84 2.84 4.64 -0.96
C LEU A 84 2.58 5.45 -2.24
N VAL A 85 2.67 4.80 -3.40
CA VAL A 85 2.38 5.39 -4.71
C VAL A 85 0.94 5.85 -4.79
N ASP A 86 0.04 5.26 -4.00
CA ASP A 86 -1.36 5.64 -3.83
C ASP A 86 -1.61 6.44 -2.55
N GLY A 87 -0.58 6.91 -1.86
CA GLY A 87 -0.68 7.65 -0.60
C GLY A 87 -0.51 6.74 0.62
N PHE A 88 -0.93 7.23 1.78
CA PHE A 88 -0.79 6.54 3.06
C PHE A 88 -2.08 6.63 3.85
N ASN A 89 -2.49 5.55 4.51
CA ASN A 89 -3.55 5.59 5.51
C ASN A 89 -3.12 4.95 6.84
N LEU A 90 -2.37 3.85 6.79
CA LEU A 90 -1.79 3.22 7.99
C LEU A 90 -0.37 2.65 7.76
N PRO A 91 0.41 2.45 8.83
CA PRO A 91 1.71 1.79 8.79
C PRO A 91 1.61 0.29 8.44
N LEU A 92 2.58 -0.24 7.70
CA LEU A 92 2.60 -1.61 7.17
C LEU A 92 3.98 -2.26 7.32
N SER A 93 4.03 -3.58 7.49
CA SER A 93 5.26 -4.36 7.26
C SER A 93 4.99 -5.70 6.57
N VAL A 94 6.01 -6.21 5.89
CA VAL A 94 6.04 -7.55 5.30
C VAL A 94 7.28 -8.27 5.81
N THR A 95 7.08 -9.39 6.50
CA THR A 95 8.15 -10.27 6.97
C THR A 95 8.03 -11.62 6.29
N PRO A 96 8.96 -11.97 5.39
CA PRO A 96 9.04 -13.33 4.85
C PRO A 96 9.44 -14.34 5.94
N HIS A 97 8.84 -15.52 5.89
CA HIS A 97 9.15 -16.66 6.74
C HIS A 97 9.67 -17.84 5.91
N GLY A 98 10.83 -18.36 6.32
CA GLY A 98 11.53 -19.48 5.69
C GLY A 98 13.04 -19.28 5.72
N ARG A 99 13.84 -20.36 5.71
CA ARG A 99 15.31 -20.26 5.58
C ARG A 99 15.69 -20.07 4.11
N LEU A 100 15.52 -18.86 3.60
CA LEU A 100 15.53 -18.58 2.16
C LEU A 100 16.47 -17.40 1.83
N LEU A 101 16.97 -17.36 0.59
CA LEU A 101 17.94 -16.36 0.13
C LEU A 101 17.22 -15.07 -0.30
N GLY A 102 17.73 -13.92 0.16
CA GLY A 102 17.27 -12.58 -0.25
C GLY A 102 16.03 -12.05 0.45
N CYS A 103 15.44 -12.81 1.36
CA CYS A 103 14.14 -12.58 1.97
C CYS A 103 14.17 -11.56 3.12
N ASN A 104 14.40 -10.29 2.80
CA ASN A 104 14.49 -9.21 3.78
C ASN A 104 13.09 -8.67 4.17
N THR A 105 12.91 -8.37 5.46
CA THR A 105 11.75 -7.60 5.91
C THR A 105 11.75 -6.19 5.29
N THR A 106 10.57 -5.73 4.87
CA THR A 106 10.32 -4.33 4.50
C THR A 106 9.24 -3.74 5.40
N SER A 107 9.42 -2.48 5.80
CA SER A 107 8.50 -1.81 6.72
C SER A 107 8.36 -0.31 6.42
N CYS A 108 7.13 0.16 6.63
CA CYS A 108 6.76 1.55 6.76
C CYS A 108 6.01 1.67 8.10
N ALA A 109 6.77 1.67 9.20
CA ALA A 109 6.22 1.73 10.58
C ALA A 109 5.87 3.17 11.03
N ALA A 110 6.42 4.19 10.36
CA ALA A 110 6.17 5.59 10.70
C ALA A 110 4.72 5.99 10.39
N ASP A 111 4.12 6.81 11.26
CA ASP A 111 2.83 7.43 10.98
C ASP A 111 3.02 8.68 10.10
N VAL A 112 2.92 8.49 8.78
CA VAL A 112 3.04 9.57 7.79
C VAL A 112 1.94 10.62 7.94
N ASN A 113 0.80 10.29 8.58
CA ASN A 113 -0.27 11.28 8.80
C ASN A 113 0.19 12.45 9.67
N THR A 114 1.15 12.23 10.58
CA THR A 114 1.69 13.26 11.48
C THR A 114 2.51 14.35 10.77
N VAL A 115 3.08 14.02 9.61
CA VAL A 115 3.91 14.93 8.80
C VAL A 115 3.24 15.28 7.47
N CYS A 116 1.97 14.91 7.29
CA CYS A 116 1.26 15.12 6.05
C CYS A 116 1.02 16.62 5.77
N PRO A 117 1.50 17.17 4.64
CA PRO A 117 1.25 18.57 4.27
C PRO A 117 -0.24 18.88 4.19
N LEU A 118 -0.62 20.10 4.58
CA LEU A 118 -2.02 20.53 4.65
C LEU A 118 -2.82 20.22 3.38
N GLU A 119 -2.21 20.46 2.21
CA GLU A 119 -2.82 20.26 0.91
C GLU A 119 -2.98 18.77 0.50
N LEU A 120 -2.39 17.86 1.27
CA LEU A 120 -2.48 16.40 1.08
C LEU A 120 -3.32 15.69 2.15
N GLN A 121 -3.72 16.38 3.22
CA GLN A 121 -4.44 15.76 4.34
C GLN A 121 -5.84 15.27 3.94
N VAL A 122 -6.21 14.09 4.42
CA VAL A 122 -7.59 13.64 4.58
C VAL A 122 -7.94 13.70 6.05
N LYS A 123 -8.97 14.48 6.41
CA LYS A 123 -9.40 14.65 7.79
C LYS A 123 -10.59 13.74 8.12
N GLY A 124 -10.54 13.12 9.29
CA GLY A 124 -11.68 12.38 9.85
C GLY A 124 -12.68 13.30 10.55
N LEU A 125 -13.77 12.70 11.05
CA LEU A 125 -14.84 13.43 11.75
C LEU A 125 -14.36 14.24 12.96
N GLY A 126 -13.32 13.76 13.66
CA GLY A 126 -12.70 14.46 14.78
C GLY A 126 -11.68 15.54 14.39
N GLY A 127 -11.54 15.87 13.11
CA GLY A 127 -10.60 16.88 12.60
C GLY A 127 -9.13 16.43 12.48
N GLY A 128 -8.78 15.28 13.05
CA GLY A 128 -7.47 14.65 12.90
C GLY A 128 -7.22 14.13 11.48
N VAL A 129 -5.95 14.09 11.07
CA VAL A 129 -5.52 13.52 9.78
C VAL A 129 -5.58 12.00 9.86
N ILE A 130 -6.40 11.39 9.02
CA ILE A 130 -6.63 9.93 8.98
C ILE A 130 -5.97 9.26 7.77
N ALA A 131 -5.56 10.04 6.78
CA ALA A 131 -4.79 9.58 5.63
C ALA A 131 -4.07 10.74 4.95
N CYS A 132 -3.03 10.42 4.18
CA CYS A 132 -2.24 11.38 3.41
C CYS A 132 -2.26 11.04 1.92
N LYS A 133 -2.79 11.95 1.11
CA LYS A 133 -2.81 11.84 -0.36
C LYS A 133 -1.41 11.93 -0.93
N ARG A 134 -1.15 11.20 -2.01
CA ARG A 134 -0.04 11.52 -2.91
C ARG A 134 -0.28 12.85 -3.64
N ALA A 135 0.78 13.48 -4.13
CA ALA A 135 0.70 14.71 -4.91
C ALA A 135 -0.17 14.59 -6.18
N CYS A 136 -0.08 13.48 -6.92
CA CYS A 136 -0.91 13.28 -8.12
C CYS A 136 -2.41 13.35 -7.80
N LEU A 137 -2.84 12.77 -6.69
CA LEU A 137 -4.25 12.75 -6.29
C LEU A 137 -4.74 14.15 -5.91
N ALA A 138 -3.88 14.98 -5.32
CA ALA A 138 -4.22 16.34 -4.94
C ALA A 138 -4.22 17.32 -6.13
N PHE A 139 -3.18 17.26 -6.99
CA PHE A 139 -2.95 18.30 -7.99
C PHE A 139 -3.28 17.88 -9.43
N LYS A 140 -3.33 16.57 -9.72
CA LYS A 140 -3.58 16.01 -11.06
C LYS A 140 -2.61 16.50 -12.14
N GLN A 141 -1.40 16.91 -11.75
CA GLN A 141 -0.39 17.42 -12.70
C GLN A 141 0.53 16.29 -13.20
N PRO A 142 0.94 16.30 -14.49
CA PRO A 142 1.72 15.22 -15.10
C PRO A 142 3.01 14.84 -14.35
N GLN A 143 3.73 15.83 -13.81
CA GLN A 143 4.98 15.60 -13.07
C GLN A 143 4.78 14.88 -11.73
N TYR A 144 3.58 14.94 -11.16
CA TYR A 144 3.25 14.18 -9.94
C TYR A 144 2.66 12.82 -10.26
N CYS A 145 1.98 12.71 -11.41
CA CYS A 145 1.33 11.48 -11.85
C CYS A 145 2.22 10.59 -12.70
N CYS A 146 3.39 11.07 -13.10
CA CYS A 146 4.31 10.41 -14.03
C CYS A 146 3.63 10.04 -15.35
N THR A 147 2.95 11.01 -15.98
CA THR A 147 2.23 10.82 -17.25
C THR A 147 2.70 11.79 -18.32
N GLY A 148 2.36 11.53 -19.59
CA GLY A 148 2.75 12.37 -20.71
C GLY A 148 4.27 12.51 -20.82
N ALA A 149 4.77 13.76 -20.80
CA ALA A 149 6.21 14.04 -20.83
C ALA A 149 6.99 13.46 -19.63
N TYR A 150 6.30 13.08 -18.55
CA TYR A 150 6.87 12.53 -17.32
C TYR A 150 6.68 11.00 -17.21
N ASN A 151 6.44 10.28 -18.30
CA ASN A 151 6.15 8.84 -18.29
C ASN A 151 7.40 7.93 -18.30
N SER A 152 8.52 8.39 -17.75
CA SER A 152 9.75 7.59 -17.65
C SER A 152 10.49 7.89 -16.34
N PRO A 153 11.34 6.97 -15.85
CA PRO A 153 12.20 7.24 -14.69
C PRO A 153 13.16 8.43 -14.90
N VAL A 154 13.50 8.75 -16.15
CA VAL A 154 14.38 9.88 -16.48
C VAL A 154 13.62 11.20 -16.37
N THR A 155 12.34 11.23 -16.76
CA THR A 155 11.56 12.46 -16.79
C THR A 155 10.70 12.69 -15.55
N CYS A 156 10.22 11.65 -14.86
CA CYS A 156 9.54 11.77 -13.57
C CYS A 156 10.55 11.67 -12.43
N GLN A 157 10.97 12.81 -11.88
CA GLN A 157 11.91 12.86 -10.78
C GLN A 157 11.21 12.96 -9.41
N PRO A 158 11.87 12.54 -8.31
CA PRO A 158 11.35 12.73 -6.97
C PRO A 158 11.01 14.19 -6.68
N THR A 159 9.83 14.44 -6.10
CA THR A 159 9.33 15.79 -5.80
C THR A 159 9.43 16.09 -4.32
N LYS A 160 9.17 17.35 -3.92
CA LYS A 160 9.07 17.71 -2.50
C LYS A 160 8.05 16.85 -1.74
N TYR A 161 7.01 16.37 -2.42
CA TYR A 161 5.96 15.54 -1.83
C TYR A 161 6.40 14.08 -1.68
N SER A 162 6.92 13.44 -2.75
CA SER A 162 7.35 12.03 -2.65
C SER A 162 8.51 11.86 -1.66
N LYS A 163 9.38 12.87 -1.53
CA LYS A 163 10.45 12.89 -0.52
C LYS A 163 9.94 12.83 0.92
N ILE A 164 8.72 13.30 1.22
CA ILE A 164 8.13 13.18 2.57
C ILE A 164 7.85 11.72 2.87
N PHE A 165 7.14 11.03 1.97
CA PHE A 165 6.87 9.60 2.09
C PHE A 165 8.17 8.80 2.19
N LYS A 166 9.16 9.09 1.33
CA LYS A 166 10.45 8.41 1.35
C LYS A 166 11.25 8.65 2.63
N SER A 167 11.18 9.85 3.20
CA SER A 167 11.85 10.17 4.45
C SER A 167 11.26 9.42 5.64
N GLN A 168 9.95 9.17 5.65
CA GLN A 168 9.29 8.41 6.71
C GLN A 168 9.43 6.90 6.50
N CYS A 169 9.40 6.46 5.25
CA CYS A 169 9.45 5.05 4.87
C CYS A 169 10.48 4.82 3.76
N PRO A 170 11.79 4.78 4.08
CA PRO A 170 12.88 4.69 3.08
C PRO A 170 12.86 3.40 2.24
N GLN A 171 12.23 2.35 2.76
CA GLN A 171 12.07 1.06 2.10
C GLN A 171 10.82 0.98 1.23
N ALA A 172 9.88 1.91 1.35
CA ALA A 172 8.65 1.90 0.55
C ALA A 172 8.80 2.68 -0.77
N TYR A 173 8.03 2.30 -1.78
CA TYR A 173 7.84 3.11 -2.98
C TYR A 173 7.12 4.41 -2.61
N SER A 174 7.73 5.55 -2.91
CA SER A 174 7.16 6.88 -2.63
C SER A 174 6.52 7.55 -3.85
N TYR A 175 6.82 7.06 -5.05
CA TYR A 175 6.25 7.48 -6.34
C TYR A 175 6.49 6.39 -7.40
N ALA A 176 5.91 6.56 -8.59
CA ALA A 176 5.80 5.49 -9.60
C ALA A 176 7.13 4.87 -10.10
N TYR A 177 8.26 5.59 -10.02
CA TYR A 177 9.57 5.12 -10.50
C TYR A 177 10.62 5.06 -9.37
N ASP A 178 10.19 4.79 -8.14
CA ASP A 178 11.06 4.68 -6.96
C ASP A 178 11.67 3.27 -6.81
N ASP A 179 12.55 2.83 -7.71
CA ASP A 179 12.89 1.40 -7.82
C ASP A 179 14.13 0.93 -7.02
N LYS A 180 15.09 1.82 -6.71
CA LYS A 180 16.41 1.38 -6.23
C LYS A 180 16.44 0.73 -4.85
N THR A 181 15.48 1.01 -3.97
CA THR A 181 15.50 0.55 -2.57
C THR A 181 14.19 -0.08 -2.11
N SER A 182 13.23 -0.28 -3.02
CA SER A 182 11.84 -0.53 -2.64
C SER A 182 11.25 -1.84 -3.13
N THR A 183 11.91 -2.54 -4.06
CA THR A 183 11.56 -3.91 -4.39
C THR A 183 12.42 -4.90 -3.62
N PHE A 184 11.73 -5.83 -2.97
CA PHE A 184 12.33 -6.94 -2.25
C PHE A 184 12.02 -8.24 -2.96
N THR A 185 12.87 -9.23 -2.77
CA THR A 185 12.73 -10.53 -3.45
C THR A 185 12.88 -11.66 -2.46
N CYS A 186 12.29 -12.81 -2.73
CA CYS A 186 12.51 -14.00 -1.91
C CYS A 186 12.37 -15.26 -2.75
N THR A 187 13.36 -16.14 -2.73
CA THR A 187 13.35 -17.36 -3.55
C THR A 187 13.14 -18.58 -2.69
N GLY A 188 12.29 -19.51 -3.13
CA GLY A 188 12.12 -20.83 -2.51
C GLY A 188 10.80 -21.04 -1.76
N GLY A 189 9.74 -20.32 -2.16
CA GLY A 189 8.38 -20.56 -1.67
C GLY A 189 8.16 -20.11 -0.23
N ALA A 190 8.38 -18.83 0.04
CA ALA A 190 8.19 -18.26 1.37
C ALA A 190 6.71 -18.15 1.74
N ASN A 191 6.45 -18.21 3.04
CA ASN A 191 5.23 -17.64 3.60
C ASN A 191 5.51 -16.18 4.00
N TYR A 192 4.48 -15.34 4.08
CA TYR A 192 4.65 -13.93 4.42
C TYR A 192 3.73 -13.56 5.58
N LEU A 193 4.28 -12.86 6.56
CA LEU A 193 3.52 -12.16 7.58
C LEU A 193 3.35 -10.71 7.16
N VAL A 194 2.10 -10.31 6.94
CA VAL A 194 1.70 -8.92 6.73
C VAL A 194 1.20 -8.37 8.05
N THR A 195 1.80 -7.27 8.52
CA THR A 195 1.40 -6.60 9.77
C THR A 195 0.91 -5.20 9.49
N PHE A 196 -0.30 -4.90 9.96
CA PHE A 196 -0.87 -3.57 10.01
C PHE A 196 -0.50 -2.94 11.36
N CYS A 197 0.05 -1.73 11.35
CA CYS A 197 0.61 -1.06 12.54
C CYS A 197 1.70 -1.91 13.26
N PRO A 198 2.82 -2.24 12.57
CA PRO A 198 3.90 -3.05 13.13
C PRO A 198 4.67 -2.37 14.27
#